data_AF-A0A3B8Y6B3-F1
#
_entry.id   AF-A0A3B8Y6B3-F1
#
_cell.length_a   1.000
_cell.length_b   1.000
_cell.length_c   1.000
_cell.angle_alpha   90.00
_cell.angle_beta   90.00
_cell.angle_gamma   90.00
#
_symmetry.space_group_name_H-M   'P 1'
#
loop_
_entity.id
_entity.type
_entity.pdbx_description
1 polymer ?
#
loop_
_entity_poly.entity_id
_entity_poly.type
_entity_poly.pdbx_seq_one_letter_code
_entity_poly.pdbx_strand_id
1 'polypeptide(L)'
;MSERPTEKTLAEQAPANYECRLCGYVYEPNKGDGKGNIAPGTLFEALPNDWRCPVCGARSSQFTNIGATNAPSGFQENLNYGFGVNNLTPGQKNLLIFGGLALGFLFFLSLYGLN
;
A
#
# COMPACT_ATOMS: atom_id res chain seq x y z
N MET A 1 5.98 34.91 -10.36
CA MET A 1 5.29 33.73 -9.80
C MET A 1 6.23 32.56 -10.01
N SER A 2 7.02 32.18 -9.00
CA SER A 2 7.91 31.03 -9.11
C SER A 2 7.04 29.79 -9.29
N GLU A 3 7.26 29.03 -10.37
CA GLU A 3 6.57 27.76 -10.58
C GLU A 3 6.85 26.87 -9.36
N ARG A 4 5.81 26.60 -8.56
CA ARG A 4 5.90 25.62 -7.49
C ARG A 4 6.23 24.28 -8.16
N PRO A 5 7.32 23.60 -7.80
CA PRO A 5 7.54 22.23 -8.25
C PRO A 5 6.28 21.45 -7.88
N THR A 6 5.72 20.73 -8.85
CA THR A 6 4.48 19.95 -8.66
C THR A 6 4.75 18.94 -7.56
N GLU A 7 4.34 19.26 -6.33
CA GLU A 7 4.64 18.41 -5.18
C GLU A 7 3.90 17.09 -5.34
N LYS A 8 4.66 16.01 -5.48
CA LYS A 8 4.11 14.66 -5.65
C LYS A 8 4.05 13.97 -4.29
N THR A 9 2.90 13.37 -3.98
CA THR A 9 2.74 12.54 -2.78
C THR A 9 3.69 11.34 -2.83
N LEU A 10 4.03 10.75 -1.67
CA LEU A 10 4.88 9.55 -1.69
C LEU A 10 4.22 8.38 -2.43
N ALA A 11 2.88 8.32 -2.40
CA ALA A 11 2.08 7.34 -3.14
C ALA A 11 2.13 7.54 -4.67
N GLU A 12 2.33 8.78 -5.13
CA GLU A 12 2.54 9.12 -6.55
C GLU A 12 3.94 8.70 -7.03
N GLN A 13 4.94 8.76 -6.14
CA GLN A 13 6.34 8.41 -6.45
C GLN A 13 6.62 6.91 -6.36
N ALA A 14 5.85 6.19 -5.54
CA ALA A 14 5.97 4.75 -5.36
C ALA A 14 5.42 3.98 -6.58
N PRO A 15 5.92 2.74 -6.83
CA PRO A 15 5.42 1.92 -7.92
C PRO A 15 3.92 1.70 -7.79
N ALA A 16 3.18 2.06 -8.83
CA ALA A 16 1.73 2.00 -8.82
C ALA A 16 1.21 0.56 -8.84
N ASN A 17 0.14 0.33 -8.09
CA ASN A 17 -0.62 -0.91 -8.13
C ASN A 17 -1.72 -0.79 -9.19
N TYR A 18 -2.13 -1.95 -9.71
CA TYR A 18 -3.09 -2.03 -10.80
C TYR A 18 -4.23 -2.97 -10.43
N GLU A 19 -5.46 -2.52 -10.55
CA GLU A 19 -6.64 -3.31 -10.24
C GLU A 19 -7.34 -3.79 -11.52
N CYS A 20 -7.66 -5.09 -11.57
CA CYS A 20 -8.42 -5.69 -12.64
C CYS A 20 -9.89 -5.27 -12.56
N ARG A 21 -10.37 -4.51 -13.55
CA ARG A 21 -11.77 -4.03 -13.60
C ARG A 21 -12.83 -5.13 -13.67
N LEU A 22 -12.44 -6.36 -14.01
CA LEU A 22 -13.36 -7.48 -14.18
C LEU A 22 -13.55 -8.32 -12.90
N CYS A 23 -12.56 -8.37 -12.01
CA CYS A 23 -12.61 -9.23 -10.83
C CYS A 23 -12.09 -8.62 -9.53
N GLY A 24 -11.54 -7.39 -9.57
CA GLY A 24 -10.97 -6.71 -8.40
C GLY A 24 -9.59 -7.22 -7.97
N TYR A 25 -8.95 -8.11 -8.73
CA TYR A 25 -7.58 -8.53 -8.43
C TYR A 25 -6.61 -7.34 -8.53
N VAL A 26 -5.81 -7.11 -7.49
CA VAL A 26 -4.78 -6.07 -7.46
C VAL A 26 -3.41 -6.67 -7.70
N TYR A 27 -2.75 -6.24 -8.78
CA TYR A 27 -1.34 -6.48 -9.01
C TYR A 27 -0.52 -5.49 -8.20
N GLU A 28 0.31 -6.01 -7.29
CA GLU A 28 1.26 -5.23 -6.50
C GLU A 28 2.68 -5.53 -6.99
N PRO A 29 3.41 -4.57 -7.59
CA PRO A 29 4.77 -4.78 -8.08
C PRO A 29 5.69 -5.38 -7.02
N ASN A 30 5.57 -4.95 -5.76
CA ASN A 30 6.38 -5.47 -4.65
C ASN A 30 6.15 -6.96 -4.35
N LYS A 31 5.00 -7.52 -4.74
CA LYS A 31 4.69 -8.95 -4.56
C LYS A 31 4.93 -9.75 -5.83
N GLY A 32 4.81 -9.11 -7.00
CA GLY A 32 4.80 -9.80 -8.28
C GLY A 32 3.55 -10.67 -8.44
N ASP A 33 3.67 -11.73 -9.24
CA ASP A 33 2.60 -12.72 -9.46
C ASP A 33 3.21 -14.12 -9.56
N GLY A 34 3.18 -14.85 -8.45
CA GLY A 34 3.72 -16.22 -8.38
C GLY A 34 2.99 -17.23 -9.27
N LYS A 35 1.70 -17.02 -9.61
CA LYS A 35 0.98 -17.91 -10.54
C LYS A 35 1.42 -17.70 -11.98
N GLY A 36 1.74 -16.45 -12.33
CA GLY A 36 2.27 -16.05 -13.62
C GLY A 36 3.80 -16.15 -13.74
N ASN A 37 4.50 -16.67 -12.72
CA ASN A 37 5.97 -16.67 -12.62
C ASN A 37 6.61 -15.27 -12.75
N ILE A 38 5.92 -14.25 -12.24
CA ILE A 38 6.42 -12.88 -12.19
C ILE A 38 7.07 -12.64 -10.83
N ALA A 39 8.34 -12.25 -10.84
CA ALA A 39 9.11 -12.02 -9.63
C ALA A 39 8.61 -10.78 -8.86
N PRO A 40 8.79 -10.75 -7.52
CA PRO A 40 8.64 -9.53 -6.73
C PRO A 40 9.54 -8.40 -7.29
N GLY A 41 9.01 -7.18 -7.32
CA GLY A 41 9.66 -5.98 -7.85
C GLY A 41 9.41 -5.72 -9.33
N THR A 42 8.72 -6.61 -10.06
CA THR A 42 8.39 -6.36 -11.47
C THR A 42 7.29 -5.29 -11.59
N LEU A 43 7.60 -4.18 -12.27
CA LEU A 43 6.59 -3.13 -12.56
C LEU A 43 5.50 -3.67 -13.48
N PHE A 44 4.28 -3.14 -13.36
CA PHE A 44 3.16 -3.55 -14.22
C PHE A 44 3.47 -3.32 -15.71
N GLU A 45 4.17 -2.25 -16.04
CA GLU A 45 4.61 -1.92 -17.41
C GLU A 45 5.69 -2.87 -17.94
N ALA A 46 6.40 -3.55 -17.05
CA ALA A 46 7.42 -4.55 -17.38
C ALA A 46 6.84 -5.98 -17.47
N LEU A 47 5.51 -6.14 -17.29
CA LEU A 47 4.86 -7.44 -17.43
C LEU A 47 4.93 -7.93 -18.88
N PRO A 48 5.09 -9.24 -19.11
CA PRO A 48 4.97 -9.83 -20.43
C PRO A 48 3.63 -9.51 -21.11
N ASN A 49 3.62 -9.31 -22.42
CA ASN A 49 2.39 -9.00 -23.19
C ASN A 49 1.33 -10.12 -23.14
N ASP A 50 1.78 -11.36 -22.92
CA ASP A 50 0.95 -12.54 -22.77
C ASP A 50 0.48 -12.76 -21.33
N TRP A 51 0.97 -11.98 -20.35
CA TRP A 51 0.50 -12.05 -18.98
C TRP A 51 -1.01 -11.80 -18.91
N ARG A 52 -1.65 -12.53 -18.00
CA ARG A 52 -3.10 -12.49 -17.76
C ARG A 52 -3.35 -12.40 -16.27
N CYS A 53 -4.46 -11.78 -15.91
CA CYS A 53 -4.92 -11.76 -14.53
C CYS A 53 -4.96 -13.21 -13.99
N PRO A 54 -4.25 -13.51 -12.88
CA PRO A 54 -4.16 -14.85 -12.32
C PRO A 54 -5.46 -15.34 -11.64
N VAL A 55 -6.48 -14.47 -11.58
CA VAL A 55 -7.80 -14.77 -11.02
C VAL A 55 -8.83 -15.04 -12.12
N CYS A 56 -8.93 -14.17 -13.13
CA CYS A 56 -10.00 -14.26 -14.15
C CYS A 56 -9.50 -14.43 -15.59
N GLY A 57 -8.19 -14.46 -15.84
CA GLY A 57 -7.62 -14.61 -17.18
C GLY A 57 -7.73 -13.37 -18.07
N ALA A 58 -8.17 -12.22 -17.55
CA ALA A 58 -8.25 -10.97 -18.29
C ALA A 58 -6.87 -10.48 -18.76
N ARG A 59 -6.83 -9.74 -19.87
CA ARG A 59 -5.61 -9.08 -20.36
C ARG A 59 -5.21 -7.90 -19.47
N SER A 60 -3.93 -7.53 -19.47
CA SER A 60 -3.40 -6.36 -18.76
C SER A 60 -4.14 -5.06 -19.10
N SER A 61 -4.71 -4.92 -20.30
CA SER A 61 -5.53 -3.77 -20.70
C SER A 61 -6.82 -3.58 -19.89
N GLN A 62 -7.29 -4.62 -19.19
CA GLN A 62 -8.45 -4.52 -18.29
C GLN A 62 -8.08 -3.97 -16.91
N PHE A 63 -6.81 -3.71 -16.66
CA PHE A 63 -6.37 -3.13 -15.40
C PHE A 63 -6.43 -1.61 -15.42
N THR A 64 -6.63 -1.02 -14.25
CA THR A 64 -6.56 0.42 -14.02
C THR A 64 -5.52 0.72 -12.95
N ASN A 65 -4.79 1.82 -13.12
CA ASN A 65 -3.81 2.29 -12.14
C ASN A 65 -4.58 2.87 -10.93
N ILE A 66 -4.30 2.34 -9.74
CA ILE A 66 -4.93 2.77 -8.48
C ILE A 66 -3.93 3.47 -7.53
N GLY A 67 -2.74 3.83 -8.03
CA GLY A 67 -1.65 4.38 -7.24
C GLY A 67 -0.96 3.34 -6.34
N ALA A 68 0.00 3.78 -5.52
CA ALA A 68 0.67 2.89 -4.58
C ALA A 68 -0.17 2.70 -3.30
N THR A 69 -0.60 1.48 -3.00
CA THR A 69 -1.44 1.21 -1.81
C THR A 69 -0.63 1.03 -0.52
N ASN A 70 0.69 0.81 -0.64
CA ASN A 70 1.58 0.57 0.50
C ASN A 70 2.43 1.80 0.87
N ALA A 71 2.23 2.94 0.22
CA ALA A 71 2.95 4.16 0.52
C ALA A 71 2.30 4.95 1.67
N PRO A 72 3.08 5.66 2.50
CA PRO A 72 2.55 6.64 3.44
C PRO A 72 1.66 7.67 2.73
N SER A 73 0.53 8.02 3.37
CA SER A 73 -0.41 9.00 2.84
C SER A 73 0.13 10.42 3.02
N GLY A 74 0.03 11.26 1.99
CA GLY A 74 0.25 12.70 2.09
C GLY A 74 1.36 13.26 1.19
N PHE A 75 1.52 14.57 1.26
CA PHE A 75 2.55 15.33 0.56
C PHE A 75 3.92 15.17 1.25
N GLN A 76 4.99 15.26 0.48
CA GLN A 76 6.35 15.01 0.97
C GLN A 76 6.75 16.00 2.07
N GLU A 77 6.29 17.24 2.00
CA GLU A 77 6.54 18.28 3.01
C GLU A 77 6.02 17.91 4.41
N ASN A 78 4.92 17.15 4.49
CA ASN A 78 4.20 16.87 5.75
C ASN A 78 4.56 15.51 6.38
N LEU A 79 5.40 14.70 5.74
CA LEU A 79 5.75 13.37 6.24
C LEU A 79 6.54 13.40 7.56
N ASN A 80 7.27 14.49 7.81
CA ASN A 80 8.05 14.68 9.03
C ASN A 80 7.31 15.47 10.12
N TYR A 81 6.06 15.89 9.87
CA TYR A 81 5.28 16.63 10.85
C TYR A 81 4.84 15.72 12.02
N GLY A 82 4.84 16.26 13.25
CA GLY A 82 4.32 15.59 14.44
C GLY A 82 5.26 14.53 15.02
N PHE A 83 4.69 13.41 15.49
CA PHE A 83 5.42 12.37 16.25
C PHE A 83 5.93 11.21 15.38
N GLY A 84 6.26 11.48 14.10
CA GLY A 84 6.81 10.47 13.18
C GLY A 84 5.82 9.44 12.62
N VAL A 85 4.54 9.48 13.02
CA VAL A 85 3.52 8.53 12.52
C VAL A 85 3.05 8.79 11.08
N ASN A 86 3.36 9.97 10.53
CA ASN A 86 2.97 10.35 9.16
C ASN A 86 3.82 9.66 8.08
N ASN A 87 4.97 9.11 8.45
CA ASN A 87 5.82 8.33 7.54
C ASN A 87 5.55 6.81 7.61
N LEU A 88 4.52 6.37 8.35
CA LEU A 88 4.16 4.96 8.44
C LEU A 88 3.31 4.54 7.24
N THR A 89 3.54 3.33 6.76
CA THR A 89 2.62 2.67 5.82
C THR A 89 1.26 2.44 6.49
N PRO A 90 0.16 2.32 5.71
CA PRO A 90 -1.16 2.03 6.28
C PRO A 90 -1.16 0.81 7.21
N GLY A 91 -0.44 -0.25 6.83
CA GLY A 91 -0.28 -1.47 7.63
C GLY A 91 0.44 -1.23 8.96
N GLN A 92 1.58 -0.51 8.95
CA GLN A 92 2.30 -0.19 10.19
C GLN A 92 1.49 0.71 11.12
N LYS A 93 0.75 1.68 10.56
CA LYS A 93 -0.12 2.57 11.34
C LYS A 93 -1.26 1.81 12.00
N ASN A 94 -1.91 0.90 11.26
CA ASN A 94 -2.95 0.03 11.81
C ASN A 94 -2.41 -0.87 12.92
N LEU A 95 -1.23 -1.47 12.72
CA LEU A 95 -0.59 -2.30 13.73
C LEU A 95 -0.28 -1.50 15.01
N LEU A 96 0.24 -0.28 14.88
CA LEU A 96 0.52 0.60 16.02
C LEU A 96 -0.76 0.95 16.79
N ILE A 97 -1.83 1.35 16.08
CA ILE A 97 -3.09 1.76 16.69
C ILE A 97 -3.75 0.57 17.39
N PHE A 98 -4.01 -0.52 16.67
CA PHE A 98 -4.73 -1.67 17.22
C PHE A 98 -3.89 -2.43 18.25
N GLY A 99 -2.58 -2.53 18.05
CA GLY A 99 -1.66 -3.08 19.04
C GLY A 99 -1.64 -2.28 20.33
N GLY A 100 -1.56 -0.95 20.23
CA GLY A 100 -1.64 -0.05 21.39
C GLY A 100 -2.97 -0.15 22.14
N LEU A 101 -4.09 -0.15 21.40
CA LEU A 101 -5.42 -0.33 21.99
C LEU A 101 -5.57 -1.68 22.69
N ALA A 102 -5.08 -2.78 22.09
CA ALA A 102 -5.15 -4.11 22.68
C ALA A 102 -4.29 -4.22 23.94
N LEU A 103 -3.06 -3.70 23.92
CA LEU A 103 -2.18 -3.65 25.09
C LEU A 103 -2.78 -2.81 26.21
N GLY A 104 -3.37 -1.64 25.88
CA GLY A 104 -4.07 -0.81 26.85
C GLY A 104 -5.26 -1.54 27.48
N PHE A 105 -6.08 -2.21 26.66
CA PHE A 105 -7.21 -3.00 27.14
C PHE A 105 -6.77 -4.13 28.07
N LEU A 106 -5.73 -4.89 27.70
CA LEU A 106 -5.17 -5.96 28.54
C LEU A 106 -4.56 -5.42 29.83
N PHE A 107 -3.92 -4.25 29.78
CA PHE A 107 -3.43 -3.56 30.97
C PHE A 107 -4.57 -3.18 31.91
N PHE A 108 -5.68 -2.62 31.40
CA PHE A 108 -6.84 -2.34 32.25
C PHE A 108 -7.50 -3.60 32.81
N LEU A 109 -7.57 -4.68 32.03
CA LEU A 109 -8.08 -5.98 32.51
C LEU A 109 -7.19 -6.58 33.60
N SER A 110 -5.87 -6.45 33.52
CA SER A 110 -4.96 -7.00 34.53
C SER A 110 -5.13 -6.32 35.89
N LEU A 111 -5.59 -5.06 35.94
CA LEU A 111 -5.89 -4.36 37.19
C LEU A 111 -7.06 -4.99 37.96
N TYR A 112 -8.00 -5.67 37.28
CA TYR A 112 -9.07 -6.41 37.95
C TYR A 112 -8.55 -7.66 38.68
N GLY A 113 -7.36 -8.15 38.31
CA GLY A 113 -6.69 -9.29 38.95
C GLY A 113 -5.86 -8.92 40.17
N LEU A 114 -5.82 -7.65 40.58
CA LEU A 114 -5.06 -7.18 41.75
C LEU A 114 -5.89 -7.20 43.06
N ASN A 115 -7.05 -7.87 43.08
CA ASN A 115 -7.86 -8.11 44.27
C ASN A 115 -7.40 -9.34 45.05
#